data_AF-T2ILY8-F1
#
_entry.id   AF-T2ILY8-F1
#
_cell.length_a   1.000
_cell.length_b   1.000
_cell.length_c   1.000
_cell.angle_alpha   90.00
_cell.angle_beta   90.00
_cell.angle_gamma   90.00
#
_symmetry.space_group_name_H-M   'P 1'
#
loop_
_entity.id
_entity.type
_entity.pdbx_description
1 polymer ?
#
loop_
_entity_poly.entity_id
_entity_poly.type
_entity_poly.pdbx_seq_one_letter_code
_entity_poly.pdbx_strand_id
1 'polypeptide(L)'
;MDLAGAGGKWKTINELKDSTVIQQINDVSCGAACGEMLFKNKGFDIEQEQLLALAGSPTWSEQLAYAMNQFIPSEDGEWKGGYFKIIGATSKQVFLSLCTTGSWIAELREPLTKMGHFVVGQLPRFAIAEIEA
;
A
#
# COMPACT_ATOMS: atom_id res chain seq x y z
N MET A 1 -14.92 -17.01 13.45
CA MET A 1 -14.46 -16.59 12.11
C MET A 1 -14.52 -15.10 12.15
N ASP A 2 -13.36 -14.47 12.15
CA ASP A 2 -13.28 -13.03 12.31
C ASP A 2 -13.42 -12.40 10.93
N LEU A 3 -14.00 -11.20 10.89
CA LEU A 3 -14.11 -10.39 9.68
C LEU A 3 -13.24 -9.15 9.86
N ALA A 4 -12.50 -8.80 8.82
CA ALA A 4 -11.63 -7.63 8.79
C ALA A 4 -11.67 -6.95 7.42
N GLY A 5 -10.66 -6.12 7.15
CA GLY A 5 -10.56 -5.28 5.96
C GLY A 5 -11.52 -4.08 5.98
N ALA A 6 -11.45 -3.24 4.95
CA ALA A 6 -12.35 -2.11 4.82
C ALA A 6 -13.82 -2.55 4.83
N GLY A 7 -14.57 -1.99 5.78
CA GLY A 7 -15.99 -2.31 6.00
C GLY A 7 -16.26 -3.61 6.75
N GLY A 8 -15.23 -4.33 7.21
CA GLY A 8 -15.37 -5.49 8.11
C GLY A 8 -16.10 -6.68 7.50
N LYS A 9 -15.88 -6.93 6.19
CA LYS A 9 -16.61 -7.97 5.44
C LYS A 9 -15.71 -9.07 4.88
N TRP A 10 -14.40 -8.95 5.03
CA TRP A 10 -13.48 -9.92 4.46
C TRP A 10 -13.21 -11.04 5.47
N LYS A 11 -13.36 -12.29 5.02
CA LYS A 11 -13.02 -13.45 5.82
C LYS A 11 -11.52 -13.48 6.04
N THR A 12 -11.12 -13.51 7.29
CA THR A 12 -9.71 -13.55 7.68
C THR A 12 -9.22 -15.00 7.72
N ILE A 13 -8.01 -15.26 7.23
CA ILE A 13 -7.36 -16.56 7.36
C ILE A 13 -6.04 -16.33 8.09
N ASN A 14 -5.93 -16.82 9.32
CA ASN A 14 -4.75 -16.65 10.18
C ASN A 14 -4.29 -15.19 10.34
N GLU A 15 -5.23 -14.24 10.36
CA GLU A 15 -4.89 -12.83 10.59
C GLU A 15 -4.43 -12.63 12.03
N LEU A 16 -3.30 -11.94 12.18
CA LEU A 16 -2.74 -11.57 13.47
C LEU A 16 -3.02 -10.09 13.71
N LYS A 17 -3.55 -9.77 14.89
CA LYS A 17 -3.70 -8.37 15.30
C LYS A 17 -2.34 -7.83 15.73
N ASP A 18 -1.90 -6.77 15.07
CA ASP A 18 -0.66 -6.08 15.38
C ASP A 18 -0.97 -4.62 15.74
N SER A 19 -0.63 -4.23 16.97
CA SER A 19 -0.85 -2.87 17.49
C SER A 19 0.04 -1.81 16.83
N THR A 20 1.05 -2.22 16.06
CA THR A 20 1.90 -1.32 15.28
C THR A 20 1.27 -0.93 13.94
N VAL A 21 0.20 -1.63 13.52
CA VAL A 21 -0.54 -1.33 12.30
C VAL A 21 -1.33 -0.04 12.48
N ILE A 22 -1.02 0.92 11.62
CA ILE A 22 -1.63 2.24 11.61
C ILE A 22 -3.06 2.14 11.10
N GLN A 23 -3.99 2.68 11.88
CA GLN A 23 -5.40 2.71 11.54
C GLN A 23 -5.71 3.93 10.68
N GLN A 24 -6.60 3.77 9.70
CA GLN A 24 -7.07 4.90 8.90
C GLN A 24 -7.86 5.89 9.77
N ILE A 25 -7.57 7.18 9.64
CA ILE A 25 -8.20 8.23 10.47
C ILE A 25 -9.69 8.46 10.17
N ASN A 26 -10.16 8.05 8.98
CA ASN A 26 -11.57 8.07 8.59
C ASN A 26 -11.86 6.98 7.55
N ASP A 27 -13.13 6.80 7.19
CA ASP A 27 -13.63 5.72 6.33
C ASP A 27 -13.02 5.67 4.92
N VAL A 28 -12.40 6.76 4.45
CA VAL A 28 -11.85 6.88 3.08
C VAL A 28 -10.34 7.21 3.05
N SER A 29 -9.65 7.15 4.19
CA SER A 29 -8.21 7.47 4.31
C SER A 29 -7.28 6.27 4.19
N CYS A 30 -7.76 5.14 3.66
CA CYS A 30 -6.96 3.91 3.52
C CYS A 30 -5.65 4.11 2.74
N GLY A 31 -5.64 4.94 1.70
CA GLY A 31 -4.43 5.25 0.93
C GLY A 31 -3.38 6.02 1.75
N ALA A 32 -3.81 7.00 2.53
CA ALA A 32 -2.92 7.75 3.41
C ALA A 32 -2.38 6.88 4.55
N ALA A 33 -3.21 6.01 5.14
CA ALA A 33 -2.75 5.03 6.14
C ALA A 33 -1.68 4.08 5.57
N CYS A 34 -1.86 3.61 4.33
CA CYS A 34 -0.83 2.83 3.64
C CYS A 34 0.47 3.63 3.45
N GLY A 35 0.38 4.89 3.06
CA GLY A 35 1.54 5.78 2.91
C GLY A 35 2.29 5.98 4.23
N GLU A 36 1.58 6.33 5.31
CA GLU A 36 2.15 6.52 6.65
C GLU A 36 2.89 5.25 7.11
N MET A 37 2.29 4.07 6.95
CA MET A 37 2.94 2.80 7.32
C MET A 37 4.25 2.59 6.55
N LEU A 38 4.32 2.98 5.27
CA LEU A 38 5.53 2.85 4.47
C LEU A 38 6.61 3.85 4.87
N PHE A 39 6.24 5.10 5.14
CA PHE A 39 7.19 6.11 5.63
C PHE A 39 7.78 5.72 6.97
N LYS A 40 6.93 5.26 7.90
CA LYS A 40 7.36 4.79 9.22
C LYS A 40 8.36 3.64 9.13
N ASN A 41 8.11 2.65 8.25
CA ASN A 41 9.05 1.55 8.01
C ASN A 41 10.39 2.05 7.43
N LYS A 42 10.36 3.10 6.61
CA LYS A 42 11.57 3.74 6.08
C LYS A 42 12.29 4.67 7.07
N GLY A 43 11.71 4.94 8.25
CA GLY A 43 12.26 5.83 9.27
C GLY A 43 11.88 7.30 9.10
N PHE A 44 10.88 7.60 8.27
CA PHE A 44 10.32 8.94 8.11
C PHE A 44 9.07 9.10 8.97
N ASP A 45 8.94 10.28 9.58
CA ASP A 45 7.80 10.64 10.41
C ASP A 45 6.85 11.52 9.58
N ILE A 46 5.86 10.87 8.95
CA ILE A 46 4.86 11.52 8.09
C ILE A 46 3.49 11.03 8.51
N GLU A 47 2.58 11.93 8.84
CA GLU A 47 1.22 11.61 9.28
C GLU A 47 0.24 11.56 8.09
N GLN A 48 -0.86 10.82 8.24
CA GLN A 48 -1.94 10.72 7.27
C GLN A 48 -2.44 12.09 6.78
N GLU A 49 -2.59 13.06 7.67
CA GLU A 49 -3.07 14.41 7.39
C GLU A 49 -2.19 15.13 6.36
N GLN A 50 -0.88 14.93 6.42
CA GLN A 50 0.07 15.53 5.48
C GLN A 50 -0.09 14.95 4.08
N LEU A 51 -0.32 13.64 3.98
CA LEU A 51 -0.59 12.96 2.71
C LEU A 51 -1.95 13.39 2.15
N LEU A 52 -2.99 13.47 2.98
CA LEU A 52 -4.34 13.85 2.57
C LEU A 52 -4.42 15.30 2.08
N ALA A 53 -3.62 16.20 2.67
CA ALA A 53 -3.54 17.60 2.23
C ALA A 53 -3.09 17.74 0.76
N LEU A 54 -2.32 16.77 0.26
CA LEU A 54 -1.81 16.74 -1.12
C LEU A 54 -2.63 15.81 -2.03
N ALA A 55 -3.04 14.65 -1.51
CA ALA A 55 -3.63 13.57 -2.31
C ALA A 55 -5.17 13.56 -2.32
N GLY A 56 -5.81 14.27 -1.39
CA GLY A 56 -7.25 14.25 -1.16
C GLY A 56 -7.77 13.01 -0.41
N SER A 57 -9.06 13.04 -0.03
CA SER A 57 -9.77 11.94 0.63
C SER A 57 -11.20 11.86 0.08
N PRO A 58 -11.58 10.83 -0.71
CA PRO A 58 -10.76 9.69 -1.15
C PRO A 58 -9.64 10.11 -2.11
N THR A 59 -8.65 9.23 -2.28
CA THR A 59 -7.51 9.46 -3.16
C THR A 59 -7.45 8.42 -4.29
N TRP A 60 -6.74 8.75 -5.38
CA TRP A 60 -6.37 7.77 -6.40
C TRP A 60 -4.86 7.50 -6.35
N SER A 61 -4.44 6.40 -6.96
CA SER A 61 -3.05 5.93 -6.86
C SER A 61 -2.03 6.95 -7.36
N GLU A 62 -2.38 7.73 -8.38
CA GLU A 62 -1.55 8.76 -8.99
C GLU A 62 -1.39 9.97 -8.07
N GLN A 63 -2.48 10.46 -7.47
CA GLN A 63 -2.42 11.53 -6.47
C GLN A 63 -1.66 11.09 -5.22
N LEU A 64 -1.87 9.85 -4.76
CA LEU A 64 -1.15 9.31 -3.62
C LEU A 64 0.35 9.21 -3.90
N ALA A 65 0.74 8.67 -5.05
CA ALA A 65 2.15 8.59 -5.45
C ALA A 65 2.78 9.99 -5.56
N TYR A 66 2.07 10.95 -6.15
CA TYR A 66 2.50 12.35 -6.20
C TYR A 66 2.74 12.93 -4.80
N ALA A 67 1.81 12.74 -3.87
CA ALA A 67 1.93 13.21 -2.50
C ALA A 67 3.12 12.57 -1.78
N MET A 68 3.28 11.25 -1.89
CA MET A 68 4.40 10.53 -1.29
C MET A 68 5.75 11.04 -1.84
N ASN A 69 5.82 11.37 -3.13
CA ASN A 69 7.03 11.92 -3.73
C ASN A 69 7.41 13.32 -3.22
N GLN A 70 6.52 14.03 -2.52
CA GLN A 70 6.87 15.31 -1.89
C GLN A 70 7.67 15.14 -0.59
N PHE A 71 7.72 13.92 -0.03
CA PHE A 71 8.31 13.66 1.28
C PHE A 71 9.52 12.73 1.25
N ILE A 72 9.89 12.18 0.10
CA ILE A 72 11.12 11.38 -0.06
C ILE A 72 12.23 12.19 -0.73
N PRO A 73 13.50 11.96 -0.35
CA PRO A 73 14.64 12.41 -1.13
C PRO A 73 14.63 11.80 -2.55
N SER A 74 15.12 12.53 -3.55
CA SER A 74 15.15 12.04 -4.94
C SER A 74 16.05 10.81 -5.14
N GLU A 75 17.04 10.61 -4.28
CA GLU A 75 17.93 9.44 -4.26
C GLU A 75 17.24 8.15 -3.78
N ASP A 76 16.11 8.26 -3.08
CA ASP A 76 15.33 7.11 -2.58
C ASP A 76 14.38 6.50 -3.64
N GLY A 77 14.47 7.03 -4.87
CA GLY A 77 13.63 6.67 -6.00
C GLY A 77 12.34 7.48 -6.06
N GLU A 78 11.37 6.98 -6.82
CA GLU A 78 10.06 7.62 -6.97
C GLU A 78 8.93 6.61 -6.86
N TRP A 79 7.87 6.98 -6.17
CA TRP A 79 6.60 6.26 -6.19
C TRP A 79 5.91 6.51 -7.52
N LYS A 80 5.42 5.44 -8.12
CA LYS A 80 4.63 5.49 -9.35
C LYS A 80 3.24 4.95 -9.08
N GLY A 81 2.23 5.79 -9.31
CA GLY A 81 0.83 5.42 -9.27
C GLY A 81 0.32 4.98 -10.64
N GLY A 82 -0.87 4.38 -10.66
CA GLY A 82 -1.59 3.99 -11.85
C GLY A 82 -1.62 2.48 -12.12
N TYR A 83 -2.22 2.12 -13.25
CA TYR A 83 -2.38 0.72 -13.63
C TYR A 83 -1.09 0.15 -14.26
N PHE A 84 -0.43 -0.76 -13.55
CA PHE A 84 0.76 -1.44 -14.05
C PHE A 84 0.41 -2.61 -14.97
N LYS A 85 0.62 -2.41 -16.27
CA LYS A 85 0.57 -3.48 -17.28
C LYS A 85 1.91 -3.59 -17.99
N ILE A 86 2.62 -4.68 -17.74
CA ILE A 86 3.87 -5.01 -18.43
C ILE A 86 3.53 -5.93 -19.60
N ILE A 87 3.84 -5.52 -20.83
CA ILE A 87 3.60 -6.33 -22.03
C ILE A 87 4.40 -7.63 -21.91
N GLY A 88 3.72 -8.76 -22.06
CA GLY A 88 4.33 -10.09 -21.96
C GLY A 88 4.41 -10.67 -20.55
N ALA A 89 4.05 -9.92 -19.50
CA ALA A 89 3.96 -10.44 -18.14
C ALA A 89 2.51 -10.70 -17.72
N THR A 90 2.31 -11.79 -16.99
CA THR A 90 1.04 -12.08 -16.30
C THR A 90 0.90 -11.25 -15.03
N SER A 91 -0.33 -11.02 -14.55
CA SER A 91 -0.56 -10.31 -13.27
C SER A 91 0.14 -11.00 -12.09
N LYS A 92 0.25 -12.33 -12.11
CA LYS A 92 1.00 -13.09 -11.09
C LYS A 92 2.48 -12.74 -11.12
N GLN A 93 3.10 -12.65 -12.31
CA GLN A 93 4.50 -12.25 -12.43
C GLN A 93 4.72 -10.82 -11.96
N VAL A 94 3.85 -9.89 -12.33
CA VAL A 94 3.92 -8.49 -11.85
C VAL A 94 3.81 -8.44 -10.32
N PHE A 95 2.85 -9.15 -9.73
CA PHE A 95 2.69 -9.21 -8.29
C PHE A 95 3.90 -9.82 -7.58
N LEU A 96 4.44 -10.93 -8.09
CA LEU A 96 5.65 -11.56 -7.52
C LEU A 96 6.85 -10.62 -7.63
N SER A 97 7.00 -9.89 -8.74
CA SER A 97 8.04 -8.87 -8.85
C SER A 97 7.88 -7.80 -7.78
N LEU A 98 6.67 -7.27 -7.56
CA LEU A 98 6.42 -6.29 -6.49
C LEU A 98 6.78 -6.85 -5.10
N CYS A 99 6.39 -8.09 -4.82
CA CYS A 99 6.71 -8.77 -3.56
C CYS A 99 8.19 -9.14 -3.37
N THR A 100 9.05 -8.94 -4.38
CA THR A 100 10.49 -9.24 -4.29
C THR A 100 11.38 -8.01 -4.45
N THR A 101 10.86 -6.91 -4.99
CA THR A 101 11.66 -5.70 -5.25
C THR A 101 11.53 -4.62 -4.17
N GLY A 102 10.45 -4.61 -3.40
CA GLY A 102 10.28 -3.62 -2.34
C GLY A 102 8.87 -3.55 -1.79
N SER A 103 8.62 -2.51 -1.00
CA SER A 103 7.29 -2.23 -0.49
C SER A 103 6.41 -1.60 -1.56
N TRP A 104 5.12 -1.90 -1.53
CA TRP A 104 4.14 -1.47 -2.53
C TRP A 104 2.78 -1.16 -1.89
N ILE A 105 1.97 -0.39 -2.60
CA ILE A 105 0.55 -0.15 -2.28
C ILE A 105 -0.27 -0.65 -3.47
N ALA A 106 -1.36 -1.37 -3.20
CA ALA A 106 -2.29 -1.83 -4.23
C ALA A 106 -3.71 -1.38 -3.90
N GLU A 107 -4.47 -0.99 -4.92
CA GLU A 107 -5.91 -0.79 -4.81
C GLU A 107 -6.62 -2.13 -5.09
N LEU A 108 -7.32 -2.66 -4.10
CA LEU A 108 -8.24 -3.79 -4.26
C LEU A 108 -9.63 -3.25 -4.61
N ARG A 109 -10.18 -3.70 -5.74
CA ARG A 109 -11.52 -3.30 -6.19
C ARG A 109 -12.36 -4.53 -6.48
N GLU A 110 -13.57 -4.54 -5.93
CA GLU A 110 -14.57 -5.56 -6.27
C GLU A 110 -15.22 -5.21 -7.63
N PRO A 111 -15.57 -6.21 -8.45
CA PRO A 111 -16.28 -5.96 -9.69
C PRO A 111 -17.55 -5.12 -9.44
N LEU A 112 -17.76 -4.09 -10.27
CA LEU A 112 -18.91 -3.18 -10.24
C LEU A 112 -18.97 -2.20 -9.04
N THR A 113 -17.95 -2.15 -8.17
CA THR A 113 -17.87 -1.12 -7.13
C THR A 113 -17.18 0.15 -7.63
N LYS A 114 -17.64 1.31 -7.16
CA LYS A 114 -17.06 2.62 -7.49
C LYS A 114 -15.84 2.97 -6.62
N MET A 115 -15.68 2.31 -5.49
CA MET A 115 -14.58 2.52 -4.56
C MET A 115 -13.82 1.21 -4.38
N GLY A 116 -12.49 1.31 -4.46
CA GLY A 116 -11.58 0.29 -3.99
C GLY A 116 -11.09 0.58 -2.58
N HIS A 117 -10.21 -0.28 -2.10
CA HIS A 117 -9.52 -0.14 -0.83
C HIS A 117 -8.03 -0.31 -1.06
N PHE A 118 -7.24 0.64 -0.55
CA PHE A 118 -5.79 0.50 -0.59
C PHE A 118 -5.32 -0.47 0.50
N VAL A 119 -4.41 -1.36 0.10
CA VAL A 119 -3.66 -2.24 0.98
C VAL A 119 -2.17 -2.04 0.74
N VAL A 120 -1.37 -2.31 1.77
CA VAL A 120 0.08 -2.18 1.72
C VAL A 120 0.75 -3.56 1.80
N GLY A 121 1.73 -3.79 0.95
CA GLY A 121 2.69 -4.87 1.09
C GLY A 121 4.03 -4.29 1.54
N GLN A 122 4.53 -4.71 2.70
CA GLN A 122 5.81 -4.25 3.22
C GLN A 122 6.82 -5.37 3.19
N LEU A 123 7.99 -5.11 2.63
CA LEU A 123 9.16 -5.95 2.84
C LEU A 123 10.04 -5.29 3.90
N PRO A 124 10.49 -6.03 4.93
CA PRO A 124 11.58 -5.52 5.77
C PRO A 124 12.78 -5.28 4.88
N ARG A 125 13.50 -4.16 5.07
CA ARG A 125 14.68 -3.74 4.28
C ARG A 125 15.82 -4.79 4.19
N PHE A 126 15.69 -5.95 4.85
CA PHE A 126 16.59 -7.08 4.75
C PHE A 126 15.80 -8.38 4.57
N ALA A 127 15.76 -8.92 3.36
CA ALA A 127 15.34 -10.29 3.10
C ALA A 127 16.56 -11.07 2.57
N ILE A 128 17.05 -12.02 3.37
CA ILE A 128 17.85 -13.15 2.87
C ILE A 128 16.86 -14.31 2.75
N ALA A 129 16.66 -14.81 1.53
CA ALA A 129 15.89 -16.02 1.30
C ALA A 129 16.70 -16.93 0.37
N GLU A 130 17.17 -18.06 0.92
CA GLU A 130 17.54 -19.23 0.14
C GLU A 130 16.25 -20.00 -0.17
N ILE A 131 16.04 -20.33 -1.44
CA ILE A 131 14.93 -21.16 -1.89
C ILE A 131 15.54 -22.36 -2.61
N GLU A 132 15.46 -23.53 -1.99
CA GLU A 132 15.74 -24.81 -2.64
C GLU A 132 14.66 -25.15 -3.69
N ALA A 133 15.09 -25.86 -4.73
CA ALA A 133 14.39 -26.13 -5.98
C ALA A 133 13.09 -26.95 -5.84
#